data_AF-A0A2I0R2Z5-F1
#
_entry.id   AF-A0A2I0R2Z5-F1
#
_cell.length_a   1.000
_cell.length_b   1.000
_cell.length_c   1.000
_cell.angle_alpha   90.00
_cell.angle_beta   90.00
_cell.angle_gamma   90.00
#
_symmetry.space_group_name_H-M   'P 1'
#
loop_
_entity.id
_entity.type
_entity.pdbx_description
1 polymer ?
#
loop_
_entity_poly.entity_id
_entity_poly.type
_entity_poly.pdbx_seq_one_letter_code
_entity_poly.pdbx_strand_id
1 'polypeptide(L)'
;MEAKNIKSLNSAVYVMRHFVELSAKLLPIYEKLTRSEPHSVDSEFEKKKIDVIYEAYNVNPKTSQFLLGSNIVSLIKETYETLRNRSSKTEKRAQEQLEAFYEEYAKLKQDWYMTLMN
;
A
#
# COMPACT_ATOMS: atom_id res chain seq x y z
N MET A 1 16.73 -23.99 -16.95
CA MET A 1 16.62 -22.55 -16.62
C MET A 1 15.24 -22.17 -16.09
N GLU A 2 14.17 -22.88 -16.45
CA GLU A 2 12.78 -22.58 -16.08
C GLU A 2 12.48 -22.59 -14.56
N ALA A 3 13.01 -23.56 -13.81
CA ALA A 3 12.74 -23.65 -12.37
C ALA A 3 13.33 -22.48 -11.54
N LYS A 4 14.44 -21.86 -11.98
CA LYS A 4 15.01 -20.68 -11.31
C LYS A 4 14.12 -19.45 -11.53
N ASN A 5 13.57 -19.30 -12.75
CA ASN A 5 12.65 -18.21 -13.10
C ASN A 5 11.32 -18.31 -12.33
N ILE A 6 10.80 -19.52 -12.13
CA ILE A 6 9.58 -19.74 -11.33
C ILE A 6 9.84 -19.39 -9.86
N LYS A 7 10.97 -19.79 -9.27
CA LYS A 7 11.32 -19.45 -7.89
C LYS A 7 11.47 -17.94 -7.68
N SER A 8 12.13 -17.24 -8.59
CA SER A 8 12.26 -15.78 -8.51
C SER A 8 10.91 -15.08 -8.65
N LEU A 9 10.05 -15.57 -9.54
CA LEU A 9 8.71 -15.02 -9.75
C LEU A 9 7.84 -15.18 -8.49
N ASN A 10 7.81 -16.39 -7.92
CA ASN A 10 7.06 -16.65 -6.68
C ASN A 10 7.57 -15.81 -5.51
N SER A 11 8.89 -15.61 -5.41
CA SER A 11 9.50 -14.75 -4.39
C SER A 11 9.08 -13.29 -4.58
N ALA A 12 9.06 -12.80 -5.83
CA ALA A 12 8.62 -11.44 -6.14
C ALA A 12 7.13 -11.23 -5.83
N VAL A 13 6.27 -12.19 -6.17
CA VAL A 13 4.85 -12.18 -5.80
C VAL A 13 4.69 -12.15 -4.28
N TYR A 14 5.43 -13.00 -3.54
CA TYR A 14 5.39 -13.03 -2.09
C TYR A 14 5.76 -11.68 -1.46
N VAL A 15 6.87 -11.09 -1.88
CA VAL A 15 7.31 -9.75 -1.41
C VAL A 15 6.25 -8.70 -1.71
N MET A 16 5.63 -8.75 -2.90
CA MET A 16 4.62 -7.78 -3.28
C MET A 16 3.33 -7.92 -2.46
N ARG A 17 2.88 -9.15 -2.20
CA ARG A 17 1.74 -9.41 -1.30
C ARG A 17 2.02 -8.90 0.10
N HIS A 18 3.22 -9.17 0.62
CA HIS A 18 3.62 -8.71 1.95
C HIS A 18 3.61 -7.18 2.05
N PHE A 19 4.09 -6.47 1.02
CA PHE A 19 4.00 -5.01 0.98
C PHE A 19 2.57 -4.49 0.95
N VAL A 20 1.68 -5.14 0.20
CA VAL A 20 0.25 -4.78 0.16
C VAL A 20 -0.40 -4.99 1.54
N GLU A 21 -0.13 -6.11 2.20
CA GLU A 21 -0.63 -6.38 3.56
C GLU A 21 -0.08 -5.40 4.60
N LEU A 22 1.20 -5.04 4.50
CA LEU A 22 1.79 -4.01 5.34
C LEU A 22 1.09 -2.67 5.13
N SER A 23 0.86 -2.30 3.86
CA SER A 23 0.18 -1.04 3.52
C SER A 23 -1.25 -1.00 4.05
N ALA A 24 -1.97 -2.11 4.05
CA ALA A 24 -3.31 -2.22 4.64
C ALA A 24 -3.33 -1.97 6.16
N LYS A 25 -2.19 -2.13 6.84
CA LYS A 25 -2.04 -1.81 8.26
C LYS A 25 -1.53 -0.38 8.49
N LEU A 26 -0.64 0.11 7.62
CA LEU A 26 0.04 1.39 7.80
C LEU A 26 -0.77 2.59 7.31
N LEU A 27 -1.38 2.53 6.11
CA LEU A 27 -2.18 3.64 5.56
C LEU A 27 -3.28 4.14 6.53
N PRO A 28 -3.99 3.29 7.29
CA PRO A 28 -5.05 3.75 8.19
C PRO A 28 -4.48 4.39 9.46
N ILE A 29 -3.30 3.94 9.91
CA ILE A 29 -2.57 4.58 11.00
C ILE A 29 -2.09 5.95 10.54
N TYR A 30 -1.51 6.01 9.34
CA TYR A 30 -1.03 7.24 8.73
C TYR A 30 -2.16 8.25 8.46
N GLU A 31 -3.33 7.79 8.05
CA GLU A 31 -4.52 8.63 7.91
C GLU A 31 -4.89 9.31 9.23
N LYS A 32 -4.92 8.56 10.33
CA LYS A 32 -5.22 9.11 11.66
C LYS A 32 -4.15 10.12 12.11
N LEU A 33 -2.88 9.79 11.90
CA LEU A 33 -1.75 10.65 12.24
C LEU A 33 -1.73 11.96 11.43
N THR A 34 -2.19 11.93 10.18
CA THR A 34 -2.25 13.13 9.32
C THR A 34 -3.53 13.92 9.47
N ARG A 35 -4.62 13.31 9.97
CA ARG A 35 -5.89 14.00 10.27
C ARG A 35 -5.85 14.78 11.58
N SER A 36 -5.20 14.19 12.58
CA SER A 36 -5.03 14.82 13.89
C SER A 36 -3.95 15.89 13.74
N GLU A 37 -4.23 17.17 14.00
CA GLU A 37 -3.16 18.17 14.12
C GLU A 37 -2.07 17.63 15.08
N PRO A 38 -0.78 17.87 14.81
CA PRO A 38 0.29 17.25 15.58
C PRO A 38 0.27 17.82 17.01
N HIS A 39 -0.32 17.08 17.94
CA HIS A 39 -0.35 17.45 19.35
C HIS A 39 0.76 16.77 20.17
N SER A 40 1.54 15.85 19.59
CA SER A 40 2.67 15.20 20.29
C SER A 40 3.87 14.88 19.39
N VAL A 41 5.07 14.99 19.97
CA VAL A 41 6.36 14.58 19.38
C VAL A 41 6.33 13.11 18.95
N ASP A 42 5.64 12.27 19.71
CA ASP A 42 5.48 10.85 19.41
C ASP A 42 4.71 10.60 18.10
N SER A 43 3.70 11.43 17.81
CA SER A 43 2.92 11.32 16.57
C SER A 43 3.76 11.67 15.33
N GLU A 44 4.64 12.66 15.46
CA GLU A 44 5.57 13.05 14.40
C GLU A 44 6.66 12.00 14.17
N PHE A 45 7.14 11.38 15.26
CA PHE A 45 8.09 10.27 15.17
C PHE A 45 7.48 9.04 14.48
N GLU A 46 6.26 8.65 14.83
CA GLU A 46 5.53 7.55 14.17
C GLU A 46 5.24 7.85 12.70
N LYS A 47 4.84 9.10 12.38
CA LYS A 47 4.67 9.54 10.99
C LYS A 47 5.96 9.36 10.19
N LYS A 48 7.09 9.80 10.73
CA LYS A 48 8.40 9.71 10.06
C LYS A 48 8.84 8.26 9.82
N LYS A 49 8.53 7.33 10.73
CA LYS A 49 8.80 5.90 10.51
C LYS A 49 8.02 5.37 9.30
N ILE A 50 6.76 5.75 9.18
CA ILE A 50 5.91 5.33 8.06
C ILE A 50 6.41 5.96 6.75
N ASP A 51 6.81 7.23 6.77
CA ASP A 51 7.40 7.91 5.60
C ASP A 51 8.63 7.16 5.08
N VAL A 52 9.55 6.76 5.96
CA VAL A 52 10.75 5.99 5.59
C VAL A 52 10.40 4.68 4.87
N ILE A 53 9.33 3.98 5.29
CA ILE A 53 8.91 2.73 4.66
C ILE A 53 8.47 2.98 3.21
N TYR A 54 7.62 4.00 2.99
CA TYR A 54 7.09 4.30 1.66
C TYR A 54 8.13 4.95 0.74
N GLU A 55 9.03 5.76 1.28
CA GLU A 55 10.14 6.36 0.55
C GLU A 55 11.20 5.31 0.15
N ALA A 56 11.46 4.32 0.99
CA ALA A 56 12.34 3.20 0.66
C ALA A 56 11.72 2.26 -0.38
N TYR A 57 10.39 2.18 -0.44
CA TYR A 57 9.69 1.26 -1.33
C TYR A 57 9.46 1.85 -2.74
N ASN A 58 10.51 1.85 -3.55
CA ASN A 58 10.45 2.36 -4.94
C ASN A 58 10.02 1.29 -5.96
N VAL A 59 8.89 0.63 -5.74
CA VAL A 59 8.37 -0.35 -6.71
C VAL A 59 7.61 0.34 -7.84
N ASN A 60 7.96 0.02 -9.09
CA ASN A 60 7.21 0.48 -10.26
C ASN A 60 5.78 -0.10 -10.22
N PRO A 61 4.72 0.72 -10.29
CA PRO A 61 3.35 0.19 -10.27
C PRO A 61 3.02 -0.78 -11.41
N LYS A 62 3.74 -0.71 -12.54
CA LYS A 62 3.63 -1.72 -13.61
C LYS A 62 4.00 -3.12 -13.13
N THR A 63 4.85 -3.23 -12.11
CA THR A 63 5.24 -4.51 -11.52
C THR A 63 4.05 -5.18 -10.81
N SER A 64 3.16 -4.43 -10.15
CA SER A 64 1.97 -5.04 -9.52
C SER A 64 0.93 -5.47 -10.55
N GLN A 65 0.82 -4.75 -11.66
CA GLN A 65 -0.03 -5.18 -12.78
C GLN A 65 0.46 -6.50 -13.36
N PHE A 66 1.77 -6.66 -13.52
CA PHE A 66 2.37 -7.90 -14.02
C PHE A 66 2.29 -9.05 -13.02
N LEU A 67 2.62 -8.83 -11.75
CA LEU A 67 2.73 -9.89 -10.74
C LEU A 67 1.40 -10.26 -10.07
N LEU A 68 0.51 -9.28 -9.88
CA LEU A 68 -0.74 -9.44 -9.14
C LEU A 68 -1.98 -9.17 -10.00
N GLY A 69 -1.83 -8.74 -11.26
CA GLY A 69 -2.97 -8.36 -12.10
C GLY A 69 -3.70 -7.11 -11.60
N SER A 70 -3.05 -6.27 -10.79
CA SER A 70 -3.70 -5.20 -10.04
C SER A 70 -2.91 -3.90 -10.04
N ASN A 71 -3.63 -2.76 -10.00
CA ASN A 71 -3.08 -1.42 -9.82
C ASN A 71 -2.85 -1.05 -8.34
N ILE A 72 -2.94 -2.02 -7.42
CA ILE A 72 -2.85 -1.79 -5.96
C ILE A 72 -1.62 -0.98 -5.53
N VAL A 73 -0.46 -1.14 -6.18
CA VAL A 73 0.74 -0.36 -5.83
C VAL A 73 0.61 1.11 -6.25
N SER A 74 -0.10 1.40 -7.35
CA SER A 74 -0.45 2.79 -7.70
C SER A 74 -1.36 3.38 -6.63
N LEU A 75 -2.40 2.66 -6.23
CA LEU A 75 -3.35 3.11 -5.20
C LEU A 75 -2.66 3.38 -3.87
N ILE A 76 -1.76 2.49 -3.43
CA ILE A 76 -0.95 2.68 -2.22
C ILE A 76 -0.14 3.98 -2.31
N LYS A 77 0.58 4.20 -3.42
CA LYS A 77 1.42 5.39 -3.62
C LYS A 77 0.60 6.67 -3.64
N GLU A 78 -0.50 6.67 -4.40
CA GLU A 78 -1.38 7.84 -4.50
C GLU A 78 -2.05 8.18 -3.17
N THR A 79 -2.47 7.17 -2.42
CA THR A 79 -3.05 7.35 -1.07
C THR A 79 -2.01 7.92 -0.12
N TYR A 80 -0.81 7.33 -0.07
CA TYR A 80 0.28 7.82 0.77
C TYR A 80 0.63 9.28 0.46
N GLU A 81 0.85 9.63 -0.82
CA GLU A 81 1.20 11.00 -1.21
C GLU A 81 0.09 12.00 -0.88
N THR A 82 -1.17 11.62 -1.02
CA THR A 82 -2.29 12.52 -0.70
C THR A 82 -2.46 12.70 0.80
N LEU A 83 -2.24 11.65 1.60
CA LEU A 83 -2.21 11.75 3.06
C LEU A 83 -1.02 12.56 3.57
N ARG A 84 0.16 12.39 2.94
CA ARG A 84 1.39 13.13 3.30
C ARG A 84 1.24 14.62 3.05
N ASN A 85 0.63 14.99 1.91
CA ASN A 85 0.38 16.37 1.48
C ASN A 85 -1.06 16.82 1.80
N ARG A 86 -1.67 16.26 2.84
CA ARG A 86 -3.07 16.49 3.19
C ARG A 86 -3.31 17.97 3.51
N SER A 87 -4.43 18.46 3.03
CA SER A 87 -4.92 19.82 3.27
C SER A 87 -6.45 19.79 3.19
N SER A 88 -7.11 20.88 3.62
CA SER A 88 -8.56 21.01 3.48
C SER A 88 -9.08 20.81 2.05
N LYS A 89 -8.25 21.09 1.03
CA LYS A 89 -8.59 20.91 -0.39
C LYS A 89 -8.47 19.46 -0.87
N THR A 90 -7.64 18.65 -0.22
CA THR A 90 -7.35 17.26 -0.60
C THR A 90 -8.03 16.22 0.28
N GLU A 91 -8.76 16.66 1.32
CA GLU A 91 -9.47 15.81 2.27
C GLU A 91 -10.38 14.77 1.60
N LYS A 92 -11.27 15.23 0.71
CA LYS A 92 -12.18 14.34 -0.02
C LYS A 92 -11.41 13.32 -0.86
N ARG A 93 -10.36 13.77 -1.53
CA ARG A 93 -9.51 12.90 -2.38
C ARG A 93 -8.77 11.86 -1.53
N ALA A 94 -8.29 12.23 -0.35
CA ALA A 94 -7.63 11.31 0.57
C ALA A 94 -8.57 10.17 0.98
N GLN A 95 -9.83 10.50 1.28
CA GLN A 95 -10.84 9.51 1.61
C GLN A 95 -11.17 8.60 0.41
N GLU A 96 -11.43 9.19 -0.76
CA GLU A 96 -11.73 8.43 -2.01
C GLU A 96 -10.59 7.46 -2.37
N GLN A 97 -9.33 7.88 -2.23
CA GLN A 97 -8.17 7.03 -2.52
C GLN A 97 -8.00 5.91 -1.49
N LEU A 98 -8.25 6.19 -0.22
CA LEU A 98 -8.18 5.18 0.82
C LEU A 98 -9.28 4.12 0.63
N GLU A 99 -10.50 4.54 0.26
CA GLU A 99 -11.61 3.65 -0.10
C GLU A 99 -11.25 2.80 -1.32
N ALA A 100 -10.76 3.40 -2.41
CA ALA A 100 -10.33 2.67 -3.60
C ALA A 100 -9.21 1.66 -3.30
N PHE A 101 -8.25 2.02 -2.45
CA PHE A 101 -7.22 1.10 -1.99
C PHE A 101 -7.82 -0.11 -1.25
N TYR A 102 -8.77 0.11 -0.35
CA TYR A 102 -9.38 -0.99 0.41
C TYR A 102 -10.24 -1.91 -0.45
N GLU A 103 -10.99 -1.36 -1.41
CA GLU A 103 -11.78 -2.16 -2.35
C GLU A 103 -10.89 -3.10 -3.17
N GLU A 104 -9.81 -2.57 -3.75
CA GLU A 104 -8.87 -3.38 -4.53
C GLU A 104 -8.10 -4.37 -3.63
N TYR A 105 -7.75 -3.99 -2.40
CA TYR A 105 -7.15 -4.90 -1.42
C TYR A 105 -8.08 -6.06 -1.06
N ALA A 106 -9.36 -5.79 -0.84
CA ALA A 106 -10.36 -6.81 -0.52
C ALA A 106 -10.51 -7.80 -1.69
N LYS A 107 -10.59 -7.30 -2.92
CA LYS A 107 -10.62 -8.10 -4.14
C LYS A 107 -9.38 -9.00 -4.26
N LEU A 108 -8.18 -8.43 -4.12
CA LEU A 108 -6.93 -9.20 -4.15
C LEU A 108 -6.88 -10.29 -3.09
N LYS A 109 -7.33 -9.98 -1.87
CA LYS A 109 -7.36 -10.95 -0.77
C LYS A 109 -8.31 -12.11 -1.08
N GLN A 110 -9.45 -11.82 -1.68
CA GLN A 110 -10.39 -12.85 -2.15
C GLN A 110 -9.75 -13.72 -3.25
N ASP A 111 -9.10 -13.11 -4.24
CA ASP A 111 -8.42 -13.83 -5.33
C ASP A 111 -7.31 -14.74 -4.80
N TRP A 112 -6.53 -14.27 -3.82
CA TRP A 112 -5.48 -15.08 -3.19
C TRP A 112 -6.06 -16.26 -2.41
N TYR A 113 -7.18 -16.07 -1.70
CA TYR A 113 -7.85 -17.15 -0.99
C TYR A 113 -8.37 -18.22 -1.95
N MET A 114 -9.00 -17.81 -3.06
CA MET A 114 -9.48 -18.74 -4.08
C MET A 114 -8.35 -19.50 -4.77
N THR A 115 -7.18 -18.87 -4.95
CA THR A 115 -5.99 -19.52 -5.53
C THR A 115 -5.37 -20.55 -4.58
N LEU A 116 -5.54 -20.41 -3.26
CA LEU A 116 -5.01 -21.35 -2.26
C LEU A 116 -5.94 -22.56 -2.03
N MET A 117 -7.22 -22.45 -2.42
CA MET A 117 -8.22 -23.51 -2.27
C MET A 117 -8.39 -24.39 -3.51
N ASN A 118 -7.73 -24.02 -4.62
CA ASN A 118 -7.65 -24.80 -5.86
C ASN A 118 -6.26 -25.42 -6.01
#